data_AF-A0A437MIG4-F1
#
_entry.id   AF-A0A437MIG4-F1
#
_cell.length_a   1.000
_cell.length_b   1.000
_cell.length_c   1.000
_cell.angle_alpha   90.00
_cell.angle_beta   90.00
_cell.angle_gamma   90.00
#
_symmetry.space_group_name_H-M   'P 1'
#
loop_
_entity.id
_entity.type
_entity.pdbx_description
1 polymer ?
#
loop_
_entity_poly.entity_id
_entity_poly.type
_entity_poly.pdbx_seq_one_letter_code
_entity_poly.pdbx_strand_id
1 'polypeptide(L)'
;MTSLLTCGLTDWPKPEDRPERFVPAKEFKECRMSEPEAEYPLRLASLVAARLTHDLSGPLGTIMATAGIGGGMRSDELLAETVTELRLRMHLYAAVFGRAEALSWQEMADLLQGAPGAHRLQFRFQVPDLAAAQPEGLTRLVLAAAMLAGEALPRGGQVTVMAEPGQPIILMPEGRTPAWPHGFVTLLAGETPPEGLSSRGVLAPWLVAQARAGGFRLSMGFGGPGAAPLMMLPPAC
;
A
#
# COMPACT_ATOMS: atom_id res chain seq x y z
N MET A 1 -16.19 20.73 -15.08
CA MET A 1 -15.30 21.46 -16.02
C MET A 1 -14.44 22.40 -15.22
N THR A 2 -13.15 22.28 -15.48
CA THR A 2 -11.96 22.86 -14.85
C THR A 2 -12.03 24.38 -14.70
N SER A 3 -11.56 24.93 -13.57
CA SER A 3 -10.97 26.28 -13.59
C SER A 3 -9.56 26.20 -13.01
N LEU A 4 -8.62 26.39 -13.92
CA LEU A 4 -7.19 26.41 -13.72
C LEU A 4 -6.75 27.68 -13.00
N LEU A 5 -5.65 27.53 -12.27
CA LEU A 5 -4.78 28.58 -11.78
C LEU A 5 -4.54 29.68 -12.83
N THR A 6 -4.84 30.91 -12.47
CA THR A 6 -4.21 32.11 -13.01
C THR A 6 -3.63 32.90 -11.85
N CYS A 7 -2.40 32.56 -11.44
CA CYS A 7 -1.59 33.47 -10.65
C CYS A 7 -0.99 34.47 -11.65
N GLY A 8 -1.45 35.72 -11.59
CA GLY A 8 -1.06 36.78 -12.51
C GLY A 8 0.43 37.10 -12.41
N LEU A 9 1.18 36.80 -13.46
CA LEU A 9 2.42 37.49 -13.77
C LEU A 9 2.09 38.70 -14.65
N THR A 10 1.83 39.84 -14.04
CA THR A 10 1.84 41.14 -14.73
C THR A 10 2.40 42.19 -13.78
N ASP A 11 3.73 42.25 -13.70
CA ASP A 11 4.51 43.48 -13.83
C ASP A 11 5.97 43.19 -13.48
N TRP A 12 6.82 43.12 -14.50
CA TRP A 12 8.26 43.13 -14.30
C TRP A 12 8.72 44.59 -14.28
N PRO A 13 9.33 45.09 -13.20
CA PRO A 13 9.75 46.49 -13.15
C PRO A 13 10.83 46.76 -14.20
N LYS A 14 10.75 47.93 -14.85
CA LYS A 14 11.75 48.35 -15.83
C LYS A 14 13.11 48.54 -15.13
N PRO A 15 14.23 48.35 -15.85
CA PRO A 15 15.58 48.38 -15.26
C PRO A 15 15.88 49.68 -14.50
N GLU A 16 15.28 50.80 -14.94
CA GLU A 16 15.42 52.12 -14.32
C GLU A 16 14.75 52.29 -12.94
N ASP A 17 13.84 51.41 -12.51
CA ASP A 17 13.09 51.54 -11.24
C ASP A 17 13.65 50.68 -10.09
N ARG A 18 14.85 50.11 -10.23
CA ARG A 18 15.46 49.28 -9.18
C ARG A 18 16.08 50.17 -8.09
N PRO A 19 15.62 50.13 -6.83
CA PRO A 19 16.29 50.86 -5.75
C PRO A 19 17.71 50.32 -5.54
N GLU A 20 18.71 51.21 -5.46
CA GLU A 20 20.14 50.91 -5.25
C GLU A 20 20.47 50.24 -3.91
N ARG A 21 19.45 49.92 -3.09
CA ARG A 21 19.64 49.17 -1.85
C ARG A 21 18.84 47.89 -1.94
N PHE A 22 19.59 46.79 -1.96
CA PHE A 22 19.08 45.47 -1.67
C PHE A 22 18.46 45.50 -0.27
N VAL A 23 17.14 45.64 -0.20
CA VAL A 23 16.39 45.43 1.03
C VAL A 23 16.40 43.92 1.25
N PRO A 24 17.02 43.40 2.32
CA PRO A 24 16.97 41.98 2.58
C PRO A 24 15.50 41.60 2.73
N ALA A 25 15.07 40.59 1.98
CA ALA A 25 13.74 40.02 2.11
C ALA A 25 13.53 39.71 3.59
N LYS A 26 12.56 40.40 4.19
CA LYS A 26 12.05 40.10 5.52
C LYS A 26 11.76 38.59 5.59
N GLU A 27 12.16 37.99 6.71
CA GLU A 27 12.00 36.59 7.06
C GLU A 27 10.72 35.96 6.49
N PHE A 28 10.86 35.28 5.35
CA PHE A 28 10.04 34.12 5.11
C PHE A 28 10.52 33.09 6.12
N LYS A 29 9.75 32.90 7.18
CA LYS A 29 9.89 31.74 8.06
C LYS A 29 9.54 30.51 7.23
N GLU A 30 10.48 30.07 6.40
CA GLU A 30 10.47 28.74 5.82
C GLU A 30 10.31 27.79 7.00
N CYS A 31 9.19 27.06 7.02
CA CYS A 31 9.06 25.89 7.86
C CYS A 31 10.06 24.87 7.31
N ARG A 32 11.34 25.05 7.64
CA ARG A 32 12.40 24.14 7.29
C ARG A 32 12.14 22.89 8.10
N MET A 33 11.42 21.95 7.50
CA MET A 33 11.36 20.56 7.94
C MET A 33 12.78 20.15 8.30
N SER A 34 12.98 19.60 9.50
CA SER A 34 14.30 19.17 9.91
C SER A 34 14.81 18.11 8.91
N GLU A 35 16.10 18.15 8.54
CA GLU A 35 16.73 17.20 7.58
C GLU A 35 16.34 15.71 7.80
N PRO A 36 16.18 15.18 9.04
CA PRO A 36 15.73 13.80 9.26
C PRO A 36 14.24 13.54 8.94
N GLU A 37 13.36 14.54 8.96
CA GLU A 37 11.92 14.35 8.70
C GLU A 37 11.61 14.22 7.20
N ALA A 38 12.37 14.88 6.32
CA ALA A 38 12.23 14.75 4.88
C ALA A 38 12.86 13.45 4.32
N GLU A 39 13.85 12.89 5.03
CA GLU A 39 14.54 11.65 4.64
C GLU A 39 13.61 10.42 4.71
N TYR A 40 12.71 10.38 5.69
CA TYR A 40 11.86 9.21 5.91
C TYR A 40 10.84 8.94 4.78
N PRO A 41 10.07 9.93 4.28
CA PRO A 41 9.19 9.75 3.12
C PRO A 41 9.94 9.31 1.86
N LEU A 42 11.12 9.90 1.59
CA LEU A 42 11.95 9.54 0.42
C LEU A 42 12.50 8.12 0.53
N ARG A 43 12.93 7.72 1.73
CA ARG A 43 13.35 6.35 2.02
C ARG A 43 12.21 5.37 1.84
N LEU A 44 11.02 5.67 2.35
CA LEU A 44 9.83 4.84 2.17
C LEU A 44 9.48 4.67 0.69
N ALA A 45 9.50 5.76 -0.09
CA ALA A 45 9.25 5.73 -1.53
C ALA A 45 10.28 4.86 -2.27
N SER A 46 11.56 4.96 -1.91
CA SER A 46 12.62 4.12 -2.49
C SER A 46 12.45 2.65 -2.15
N LEU A 47 12.04 2.32 -0.92
CA LEU A 47 11.75 0.95 -0.51
C LEU A 47 10.52 0.37 -1.22
N VAL A 48 9.48 1.19 -1.45
CA VAL A 48 8.31 0.80 -2.26
C VAL A 48 8.74 0.52 -3.70
N ALA A 49 9.52 1.40 -4.33
CA ALA A 49 10.04 1.19 -5.67
C ALA A 49 10.88 -0.11 -5.78
N ALA A 50 11.72 -0.37 -4.78
CA ALA A 50 12.50 -1.60 -4.69
C ALA A 50 11.63 -2.85 -4.49
N ARG A 51 10.51 -2.75 -3.76
CA ARG A 51 9.54 -3.85 -3.58
C ARG A 51 8.82 -4.16 -4.90
N LEU A 52 8.33 -3.14 -5.59
CA LEU A 52 7.65 -3.27 -6.88
C LEU A 52 8.54 -3.95 -7.92
N THR A 53 9.77 -3.43 -8.08
CA THR A 53 10.74 -4.00 -9.05
C THR A 53 11.08 -5.45 -8.73
N HIS A 54 11.29 -5.79 -7.46
CA HIS A 54 11.53 -7.17 -7.03
C HIS A 54 10.35 -8.10 -7.38
N ASP A 55 9.12 -7.75 -7.00
CA ASP A 55 7.98 -8.66 -7.12
C ASP A 55 7.42 -8.81 -8.54
N LEU A 56 7.68 -7.82 -9.40
CA LEU A 56 7.30 -7.85 -10.82
C LEU A 56 8.37 -8.54 -11.69
N SER A 57 9.62 -8.57 -11.25
CA SER A 57 10.73 -9.16 -12.02
C SER A 57 10.54 -10.65 -12.32
N GLY A 58 9.96 -11.42 -11.39
CA GLY A 58 9.73 -12.86 -11.54
C GLY A 58 8.80 -13.20 -12.71
N PRO A 59 7.52 -12.78 -12.68
CA PRO A 59 6.59 -13.02 -13.78
C PRO A 59 7.07 -12.43 -15.12
N LEU A 60 7.70 -11.25 -15.09
CA LEU A 60 8.27 -10.66 -16.30
C LEU A 60 9.38 -11.52 -16.91
N GLY A 61 10.27 -12.05 -16.08
CA GLY A 61 11.32 -12.98 -16.50
C GLY A 61 10.74 -14.26 -17.11
N THR A 62 9.68 -14.82 -16.52
CA THR A 62 8.96 -15.98 -17.07
C THR A 62 8.37 -15.68 -18.45
N ILE A 63 7.71 -14.52 -18.63
CA ILE A 63 7.14 -14.11 -19.93
C ILE A 63 8.23 -14.00 -21.00
N MET A 64 9.36 -13.37 -20.68
CA MET A 64 10.47 -13.22 -21.64
C MET A 64 11.08 -14.57 -22.02
N ALA A 65 11.19 -15.49 -21.06
CA ALA A 65 11.71 -16.83 -21.30
C ALA A 65 10.76 -17.67 -22.16
N THR A 66 9.46 -17.66 -21.88
CA THR A 66 8.47 -18.45 -22.64
C THR A 66 8.25 -17.93 -24.05
N ALA A 67 8.26 -16.61 -24.25
CA ALA A 67 8.14 -16.01 -25.58
C ALA A 67 9.34 -16.29 -26.50
N GLY A 68 10.53 -16.55 -25.93
CA GLY A 68 11.75 -16.85 -26.69
C GLY A 68 11.88 -18.30 -27.17
N ILE A 69 11.04 -19.21 -26.68
CA ILE A 69 11.04 -20.63 -27.07
C ILE A 69 10.02 -20.78 -28.21
N GLY A 70 10.44 -21.28 -29.37
CA GLY A 70 9.53 -21.56 -30.49
C GLY A 70 8.32 -22.36 -29.99
N GLY A 71 7.13 -21.75 -30.12
CA GLY A 71 5.96 -22.04 -29.28
C GLY A 71 5.41 -23.47 -29.33
N GLY A 72 4.37 -23.68 -28.51
CA GLY A 72 3.63 -24.93 -28.35
C GLY A 72 2.58 -24.77 -27.25
N MET A 73 1.51 -25.58 -27.28
CA MET A 73 0.31 -25.39 -26.44
C MET A 73 0.60 -25.15 -24.95
N ARG A 74 1.54 -25.89 -24.35
CA ARG A 74 1.93 -25.73 -22.94
C ARG A 74 2.68 -24.42 -22.65
N SER A 75 3.44 -23.92 -23.62
CA SER A 75 4.12 -22.63 -23.52
C SER A 75 3.13 -21.48 -23.59
N ASP A 76 2.10 -21.62 -24.43
CA ASP A 76 1.05 -20.61 -24.60
C ASP A 76 0.15 -20.52 -23.36
N GLU A 77 -0.20 -21.67 -22.75
CA GLU A 77 -0.93 -21.74 -21.48
C GLU A 77 -0.16 -21.06 -20.34
N LEU A 78 1.12 -21.42 -20.15
CA LEU A 78 1.97 -20.82 -19.13
C LEU A 78 2.13 -19.30 -19.33
N LEU A 79 2.27 -18.86 -20.59
CA LEU A 79 2.36 -17.45 -20.93
C LEU A 79 1.06 -16.72 -20.54
N ALA A 80 -0.11 -17.27 -20.89
CA ALA A 80 -1.40 -16.68 -20.57
C ALA A 80 -1.65 -16.58 -19.06
N GLU A 81 -1.31 -17.63 -18.30
CA GLU A 81 -1.38 -17.64 -16.84
C GLU A 81 -0.47 -16.58 -16.23
N THR A 82 0.80 -16.52 -16.68
CA THR A 82 1.79 -15.56 -16.16
C THR A 82 1.42 -14.11 -16.47
N VAL A 83 0.88 -13.83 -17.66
CA VAL A 83 0.39 -12.50 -18.04
C VAL A 83 -0.80 -12.09 -17.15
N THR A 84 -1.68 -13.04 -16.84
CA THR A 84 -2.83 -12.80 -15.95
C THR A 84 -2.37 -12.51 -14.53
N GLU A 85 -1.43 -13.30 -14.00
CA GLU A 85 -0.81 -13.07 -12.68
C GLU A 85 -0.15 -11.67 -12.62
N LEU A 86 0.65 -11.32 -13.63
CA LEU A 86 1.34 -10.03 -13.70
C LEU A 86 0.34 -8.87 -13.73
N ARG A 87 -0.70 -8.97 -14.55
CA ARG A 87 -1.77 -7.96 -14.63
C ARG A 87 -2.43 -7.76 -13.27
N LEU A 88 -2.90 -8.83 -12.63
CA LEU A 88 -3.54 -8.75 -11.31
C LEU A 88 -2.61 -8.14 -10.26
N ARG A 89 -1.34 -8.55 -10.23
CA ARG A 89 -0.34 -7.99 -9.31
C ARG A 89 -0.11 -6.50 -9.55
N MET A 90 -0.04 -6.06 -10.80
CA MET A 90 0.10 -4.64 -11.13
C MET A 90 -1.11 -3.82 -10.65
N HIS A 91 -2.34 -4.30 -10.89
CA HIS A 91 -3.55 -3.63 -10.40
C HIS A 91 -3.61 -3.59 -8.86
N LEU A 92 -3.22 -4.68 -8.19
CA LEU A 92 -3.14 -4.74 -6.74
C LEU A 92 -2.16 -3.70 -6.19
N TYR A 93 -0.95 -3.62 -6.76
CA TYR A 93 0.04 -2.62 -6.36
C TYR A 93 -0.36 -1.20 -6.68
N ALA A 94 -1.08 -0.96 -7.78
CA ALA A 94 -1.65 0.36 -8.07
C ALA A 94 -2.67 0.77 -6.99
N ALA A 95 -3.54 -0.15 -6.56
CA ALA A 95 -4.51 0.11 -5.50
C ALA A 95 -3.86 0.31 -4.11
N VAL A 96 -2.78 -0.41 -3.81
CA VAL A 96 -2.10 -0.35 -2.50
C VAL A 96 -1.12 0.82 -2.38
N PHE A 97 -0.23 1.00 -3.37
CA PHE A 97 0.86 1.99 -3.32
C PHE A 97 0.58 3.24 -4.16
N GLY A 98 -0.31 3.14 -5.15
CA GLY A 98 -0.67 4.23 -6.05
C GLY A 98 -1.99 4.90 -5.69
N ARG A 99 -2.70 5.36 -6.74
CA ARG A 99 -4.05 5.90 -6.61
C ARG A 99 -5.04 4.73 -6.52
N ALA A 100 -5.66 4.58 -5.35
CA ALA A 100 -6.73 3.62 -5.16
C ALA A 100 -8.02 4.13 -5.82
N GLU A 101 -8.86 3.20 -6.24
CA GLU A 101 -10.22 3.47 -6.71
C GLU A 101 -11.21 2.89 -5.70
N ALA A 102 -12.46 3.34 -5.76
CA ALA A 102 -13.52 2.73 -4.98
C ALA A 102 -13.79 1.33 -5.53
N LEU A 103 -13.71 0.30 -4.67
CA LEU A 103 -13.91 -1.10 -5.04
C LEU A 103 -14.90 -1.74 -4.09
N SER A 104 -15.70 -2.66 -4.59
CA SER A 104 -16.49 -3.58 -3.78
C SER A 104 -15.60 -4.56 -3.01
N TRP A 105 -16.17 -5.21 -1.99
CA TRP A 105 -15.48 -6.28 -1.26
C TRP A 105 -15.12 -7.47 -2.15
N GLN A 106 -15.99 -7.79 -3.12
CA GLN A 106 -15.72 -8.82 -4.11
C GLN A 106 -14.52 -8.45 -5.00
N GLU A 107 -14.49 -7.22 -5.54
CA GLU A 107 -13.37 -6.76 -6.37
C GLU A 107 -12.05 -6.74 -5.58
N MET A 108 -12.09 -6.40 -4.29
CA MET A 108 -10.91 -6.50 -3.42
C MET A 108 -10.44 -7.96 -3.25
N ALA A 109 -11.37 -8.90 -3.09
CA ALA A 109 -11.05 -10.34 -2.98
C ALA A 109 -10.41 -10.89 -4.27
N ASP A 110 -10.94 -10.49 -5.42
CA ASP A 110 -10.42 -10.87 -6.73
C ASP A 110 -9.04 -10.25 -6.97
N LEU A 111 -8.85 -8.99 -6.57
CA LEU A 111 -7.58 -8.29 -6.72
C LEU A 111 -6.47 -8.89 -5.85
N LEU A 112 -6.81 -9.39 -4.67
CA LEU A 112 -5.87 -10.08 -3.77
C LEU A 112 -5.31 -11.39 -4.35
N GLN A 113 -5.91 -11.94 -5.42
CA GLN A 113 -5.31 -13.06 -6.17
C GLN A 113 -3.99 -12.65 -6.87
N GLY A 114 -3.74 -11.36 -7.06
CA GLY A 114 -2.45 -10.83 -7.53
C GLY A 114 -1.34 -10.79 -6.48
N ALA A 115 -1.65 -11.06 -5.20
CA ALA A 115 -0.68 -10.94 -4.11
C ALA A 115 0.51 -11.90 -4.27
N PRO A 116 1.72 -11.52 -3.83
CA PRO A 116 2.85 -12.44 -3.80
C PRO A 116 2.54 -13.71 -3.01
N GLY A 117 2.62 -14.87 -3.66
CA GLY A 117 2.28 -16.15 -3.04
C GLY A 117 0.79 -16.44 -2.90
N ALA A 118 -0.08 -15.76 -3.66
CA ALA A 118 -1.53 -16.01 -3.64
C ALA A 118 -1.90 -17.50 -3.83
N HIS A 119 -1.12 -18.28 -4.58
CA HIS A 119 -1.35 -19.72 -4.79
C HIS A 119 -1.40 -20.57 -3.50
N ARG A 120 -0.87 -20.07 -2.38
CA ARG A 120 -0.89 -20.75 -1.07
C ARG A 120 -1.79 -20.05 -0.05
N LEU A 121 -2.50 -19.00 -0.45
CA LEU A 121 -3.34 -18.17 0.41
C LEU A 121 -4.80 -18.27 -0.03
N GLN A 122 -5.70 -18.16 0.94
CA GLN A 122 -7.13 -17.97 0.70
C GLN A 122 -7.55 -16.65 1.33
N PHE A 123 -8.16 -15.76 0.55
CA PHE A 123 -8.71 -14.50 1.06
C PHE A 123 -10.23 -14.65 1.17
N ARG A 124 -10.76 -14.52 2.39
CA ARG A 124 -12.19 -14.67 2.66
C ARG A 124 -12.75 -13.37 3.21
N PHE A 125 -13.82 -12.87 2.60
CA PHE A 125 -14.53 -11.70 3.09
C PHE A 125 -15.84 -12.15 3.75
N GLN A 126 -16.01 -11.75 5.01
CA GLN A 126 -17.23 -11.95 5.80
C GLN A 126 -17.82 -10.57 6.06
N VAL A 127 -18.68 -10.14 5.14
CA VAL A 127 -19.29 -8.81 5.12
C VAL A 127 -20.77 -8.94 4.73
N PRO A 128 -21.65 -8.01 5.14
CA PRO A 128 -23.08 -8.09 4.83
C PRO A 128 -23.42 -8.08 3.35
N ASP A 129 -22.67 -7.31 2.55
CA ASP A 129 -22.89 -7.14 1.12
C ASP A 129 -21.55 -7.09 0.40
N LEU A 130 -21.23 -8.13 -0.36
CA LEU A 130 -19.98 -8.21 -1.12
C LEU A 130 -19.90 -7.21 -2.27
N ALA A 131 -21.04 -6.75 -2.80
CA ALA A 131 -21.09 -5.81 -3.91
C ALA A 131 -20.99 -4.34 -3.47
N ALA A 132 -21.07 -4.07 -2.16
CA ALA A 132 -21.00 -2.72 -1.61
C ALA A 132 -19.63 -2.07 -1.89
N ALA A 133 -19.62 -1.02 -2.70
CA ALA A 133 -18.42 -0.23 -3.00
C ALA A 133 -17.89 0.47 -1.74
N GLN A 134 -16.58 0.39 -1.52
CA GLN A 134 -15.88 1.02 -0.42
C GLN A 134 -15.12 2.26 -0.91
N PRO A 135 -14.99 3.31 -0.07
CA PRO A 135 -14.20 4.48 -0.42
C PRO A 135 -12.74 4.14 -0.72
N GLU A 136 -12.11 4.88 -1.63
CA GLU A 136 -10.73 4.67 -2.09
C GLU A 136 -9.72 4.47 -0.94
N GLY A 137 -9.84 5.30 0.10
CA GLY A 137 -8.98 5.22 1.28
C GLY A 137 -9.13 3.89 2.02
N LEU A 138 -10.37 3.41 2.18
CA LEU A 138 -10.64 2.13 2.83
C LEU A 138 -10.20 0.96 1.96
N THR A 139 -10.48 1.00 0.65
CA THR A 139 -9.98 0.01 -0.32
C THR A 139 -8.47 -0.18 -0.19
N ARG A 140 -7.70 0.92 -0.20
CA ARG A 140 -6.24 0.87 -0.04
C ARG A 140 -5.84 0.16 1.26
N LEU A 141 -6.44 0.54 2.38
CA LEU A 141 -6.08 0.02 3.69
C LEU A 141 -6.41 -1.46 3.83
N VAL A 142 -7.58 -1.89 3.36
CA VAL A 142 -8.00 -3.30 3.40
C VAL A 142 -7.06 -4.17 2.55
N LEU A 143 -6.77 -3.75 1.31
CA LEU A 143 -5.86 -4.49 0.43
C LEU A 143 -4.44 -4.57 1.03
N ALA A 144 -3.91 -3.45 1.53
CA ALA A 144 -2.59 -3.41 2.16
C ALA A 144 -2.52 -4.28 3.41
N ALA A 145 -3.55 -4.22 4.27
CA ALA A 145 -3.65 -5.02 5.48
C ALA A 145 -3.81 -6.52 5.18
N ALA A 146 -4.61 -6.89 4.19
CA ALA A 146 -4.81 -8.28 3.79
C ALA A 146 -3.55 -8.87 3.17
N MET A 147 -2.83 -8.10 2.35
CA MET A 147 -1.50 -8.48 1.86
C MET A 147 -0.51 -8.70 3.01
N LEU A 148 -0.47 -7.79 3.99
CA LEU A 148 0.41 -7.91 5.15
C LEU A 148 0.07 -9.14 6.00
N ALA A 149 -1.22 -9.43 6.18
CA ALA A 149 -1.70 -10.64 6.84
C ALA A 149 -1.30 -11.91 6.06
N GLY A 150 -1.29 -11.86 4.72
CA GLY A 150 -0.75 -12.94 3.88
C GLY A 150 0.76 -13.13 4.04
N GLU A 151 1.53 -12.06 4.19
CA GLU A 151 2.97 -12.14 4.50
C GLU A 151 3.25 -12.75 5.88
N ALA A 152 2.30 -12.62 6.81
CA ALA A 152 2.36 -13.29 8.11
C ALA A 152 2.13 -14.81 8.04
N LEU A 153 1.80 -15.36 6.86
CA LEU A 153 1.51 -16.77 6.61
C LEU A 153 2.56 -17.40 5.66
N PRO A 154 3.82 -17.59 6.11
CA PRO A 154 4.90 -18.08 5.23
C PRO A 154 4.66 -19.50 4.71
N ARG A 155 3.84 -20.30 5.42
CA ARG A 155 3.46 -21.67 5.05
C ARG A 155 2.08 -21.76 4.38
N GLY A 156 1.51 -20.63 3.99
CA GLY A 156 0.15 -20.54 3.49
C GLY A 156 -0.90 -20.58 4.60
N GLY A 157 -2.16 -20.42 4.20
CA GLY A 157 -3.29 -20.32 5.13
C GLY A 157 -4.44 -19.48 4.58
N GLN A 158 -5.28 -18.98 5.48
CA GLN A 158 -6.41 -18.13 5.15
C GLN A 158 -6.24 -16.75 5.82
N VAL A 159 -6.58 -15.69 5.10
CA VAL A 159 -6.79 -14.36 5.67
C VAL A 159 -8.29 -14.07 5.60
N THR A 160 -8.93 -13.97 6.75
CA THR A 160 -10.35 -13.60 6.84
C THR A 160 -10.47 -12.11 7.13
N VAL A 161 -11.16 -11.37 6.27
CA VAL A 161 -11.54 -9.96 6.45
C VAL A 161 -12.98 -9.92 6.91
N MET A 162 -13.22 -9.38 8.11
CA MET A 162 -14.54 -9.20 8.69
C MET A 162 -14.84 -7.70 8.79
N ALA A 163 -15.98 -7.27 8.27
CA ALA A 163 -16.40 -5.88 8.35
C ALA A 163 -17.92 -5.79 8.52
N GLU A 164 -18.34 -5.00 9.50
CA GLU A 164 -19.74 -4.70 9.80
C GLU A 164 -19.90 -3.19 9.97
N PRO A 165 -21.05 -2.60 9.56
CA PRO A 165 -21.30 -1.18 9.75
C PRO A 165 -21.11 -0.74 11.20
N GLY A 166 -20.29 0.30 11.42
CA GLY A 166 -20.02 0.85 12.75
C GLY A 166 -19.10 0.00 13.63
N GLN A 167 -18.56 -1.12 13.14
CA GLN A 167 -17.60 -1.95 13.85
C GLN A 167 -16.18 -1.77 13.28
N PRO A 168 -15.14 -2.09 14.06
CA PRO A 168 -13.78 -2.21 13.52
C PRO A 168 -13.73 -3.28 12.42
N ILE A 169 -12.92 -3.03 11.40
CA ILE A 169 -12.60 -4.05 10.40
C ILE A 169 -11.51 -4.94 10.97
N ILE A 170 -11.70 -6.26 10.88
CA ILE A 170 -10.80 -7.24 11.49
C ILE A 170 -10.19 -8.08 10.38
N LEU A 171 -8.86 -8.23 10.42
CA LEU A 171 -8.11 -9.14 9.57
C LEU A 171 -7.52 -10.25 10.43
N MET A 172 -7.94 -11.49 10.14
CA MET A 172 -7.54 -12.68 10.88
C MET A 172 -6.68 -13.58 9.98
N PRO A 173 -5.34 -13.59 10.15
CA PRO A 173 -4.46 -14.55 9.50
C PRO A 173 -4.46 -15.89 10.25
N GLU A 174 -4.85 -16.96 9.57
CA GLU A 174 -4.95 -18.31 10.11
C GLU A 174 -4.08 -19.26 9.28
N GLY A 175 -3.18 -20.01 9.92
CA GLY A 175 -2.32 -20.95 9.22
C GLY A 175 -1.30 -21.62 10.14
N ARG A 176 -0.30 -22.27 9.53
CA ARG A 176 0.78 -22.90 10.30
C ARG A 176 1.80 -21.85 10.71
N THR A 177 1.98 -21.67 12.03
CA THR A 177 2.94 -20.72 12.64
C THR A 177 2.83 -19.30 12.06
N PRO A 178 1.66 -18.66 12.14
CA PRO A 178 1.47 -17.30 11.67
C PRO A 178 2.33 -16.33 12.52
N ALA A 179 2.99 -15.37 11.87
CA ALA A 179 3.85 -14.42 12.54
C ALA A 179 3.86 -13.07 11.82
N TRP A 180 3.41 -12.02 12.49
CA TRP A 180 3.50 -10.67 11.96
C TRP A 180 4.95 -10.24 11.74
N PRO A 181 5.22 -9.31 10.79
CA PRO A 181 6.56 -8.78 10.59
C PRO A 181 7.18 -8.22 11.87
N HIS A 182 8.48 -8.42 12.02
CA HIS A 182 9.23 -7.92 13.17
C HIS A 182 9.04 -6.40 13.33
N GLY A 183 8.81 -5.94 14.56
CA GLY A 183 8.59 -4.53 14.87
C GLY A 183 7.22 -3.99 14.45
N PHE A 184 6.30 -4.82 13.94
CA PHE A 184 4.97 -4.33 13.56
C PHE A 184 4.18 -3.80 14.76
N VAL A 185 4.22 -4.47 15.91
CA VAL A 185 3.56 -4.00 17.14
C VAL A 185 4.14 -2.66 17.61
N THR A 186 5.46 -2.50 17.54
CA THR A 186 6.17 -1.24 17.84
C THR A 186 5.73 -0.11 16.91
N LEU A 187 5.61 -0.38 15.60
CA LEU A 187 5.09 0.57 14.62
C LEU A 187 3.64 1.01 14.94
N LEU A 188 2.79 0.06 15.35
CA LEU A 188 1.41 0.34 15.74
C LEU A 188 1.34 1.24 16.99
N ALA A 189 2.29 1.09 17.92
CA ALA A 189 2.39 1.90 19.14
C ALA A 189 2.81 3.37 18.91
N GLY A 190 3.13 3.76 17.68
CA GLY A 190 3.59 5.13 17.39
C GLY A 190 5.10 5.29 17.32
N GLU A 191 5.84 4.23 17.64
CA GLU A 191 7.30 4.27 17.69
C GLU A 191 7.93 4.27 16.30
N THR A 192 9.18 4.70 16.23
CA THR A 192 9.94 4.72 14.98
C THR A 192 10.07 3.31 14.40
N PRO A 193 10.05 3.16 13.07
CA PRO A 193 10.29 1.88 12.44
C PRO A 193 11.61 1.26 12.91
N PRO A 194 11.69 -0.09 12.96
CA PRO A 194 12.93 -0.75 13.29
C PRO A 194 14.06 -0.29 12.36
N GLU A 195 15.27 -0.14 12.91
CA GLU A 195 16.47 0.06 12.10
C GLU A 195 16.60 -1.04 11.04
N GLY A 196 17.13 -0.69 9.86
CA GLY A 196 17.30 -1.67 8.78
C GLY A 196 16.04 -2.04 7.98
N LEU A 197 15.04 -1.15 7.89
CA LEU A 197 13.92 -1.30 6.92
C LEU A 197 14.42 -1.73 5.54
N SER A 198 13.82 -2.81 5.02
CA SER A 198 14.09 -3.39 3.71
C SER A 198 12.89 -3.27 2.79
N SER A 199 13.07 -3.51 1.49
CA SER A 199 11.97 -3.51 0.51
C SER A 199 10.88 -4.53 0.86
N ARG A 200 11.26 -5.69 1.42
CA ARG A 200 10.29 -6.70 1.88
C ARG A 200 9.51 -6.25 3.11
N GLY A 201 10.12 -5.46 3.99
CA GLY A 201 9.50 -4.96 5.22
C GLY A 201 8.70 -3.66 5.05
N VAL A 202 8.58 -3.12 3.83
CA VAL A 202 8.02 -1.79 3.58
C VAL A 202 6.50 -1.70 3.78
N LEU A 203 5.78 -2.82 3.63
CA LEU A 203 4.33 -2.82 3.64
C LEU A 203 3.74 -2.43 5.00
N ALA A 204 4.36 -2.87 6.11
CA ALA A 204 3.94 -2.50 7.46
C ALA A 204 4.01 -0.99 7.74
N PRO A 205 5.16 -0.29 7.57
CA PRO A 205 5.23 1.15 7.77
C PRO A 205 4.38 1.92 6.74
N TRP A 206 4.24 1.43 5.50
CA TRP A 206 3.32 2.01 4.51
C TRP A 206 1.87 1.98 5.01
N LEU A 207 1.37 0.81 5.42
CA LEU A 207 0.02 0.63 5.95
C LEU A 207 -0.24 1.55 7.15
N VAL A 208 0.70 1.63 8.10
CA VAL A 208 0.59 2.49 9.28
C VAL A 208 0.54 3.97 8.89
N ALA A 209 1.39 4.42 7.97
CA ALA A 209 1.39 5.80 7.49
C ALA A 209 0.06 6.16 6.80
N GLN A 210 -0.42 5.28 5.91
CA GLN A 210 -1.69 5.50 5.20
C GLN A 210 -2.89 5.48 6.15
N ALA A 211 -2.90 4.60 7.16
CA ALA A 211 -3.97 4.56 8.14
C ALA A 211 -4.05 5.87 8.93
N ARG A 212 -2.90 6.38 9.42
CA ARG A 212 -2.81 7.66 10.12
C ARG A 212 -3.28 8.82 9.24
N ALA A 213 -2.85 8.87 7.98
CA ALA A 213 -3.26 9.90 7.04
C ALA A 213 -4.78 9.89 6.77
N GLY A 214 -5.41 8.70 6.81
CA GLY A 214 -6.86 8.53 6.68
C GLY A 214 -7.65 8.62 7.99
N GLY A 215 -7.00 8.93 9.12
CA GLY A 215 -7.64 8.98 10.45
C GLY A 215 -7.99 7.62 11.05
N PHE A 216 -7.58 6.51 10.43
CA PHE A 216 -7.78 5.17 10.96
C PHE A 216 -6.77 4.85 12.06
N ARG A 217 -7.22 4.10 13.06
CA ARG A 217 -6.33 3.53 14.09
C ARG A 217 -6.17 2.03 13.85
N LEU A 218 -4.93 1.57 13.78
CA LEU A 218 -4.59 0.15 13.70
C LEU A 218 -4.22 -0.37 15.09
N SER A 219 -4.63 -1.59 15.43
CA SER A 219 -4.30 -2.24 16.69
C SER A 219 -4.30 -3.75 16.56
N MET A 220 -3.62 -4.44 17.46
CA MET A 220 -3.69 -5.90 17.56
C MET A 220 -4.81 -6.28 18.53
N GLY A 221 -5.69 -7.19 18.12
CA GLY A 221 -6.65 -7.80 19.03
C GLY A 221 -5.99 -8.81 19.97
N PHE A 222 -6.73 -9.25 20.98
CA PHE A 222 -6.29 -10.28 21.91
C PHE A 222 -6.92 -11.64 21.56
N GLY A 223 -6.12 -12.70 21.60
CA GLY A 223 -6.60 -14.09 21.49
C GLY A 223 -6.90 -14.58 20.06
N GLY A 224 -6.98 -15.91 19.93
CA GLY A 224 -7.24 -16.65 18.69
C GLY A 224 -6.23 -17.80 18.46
N PRO A 225 -6.60 -18.88 17.75
CA PRO A 225 -5.65 -19.91 17.32
C PRO A 225 -4.79 -19.38 16.16
N GLY A 226 -3.78 -18.57 16.45
CA GLY A 226 -2.92 -18.00 15.41
C GLY A 226 -2.19 -16.74 15.83
N ALA A 227 -1.85 -15.90 14.85
CA ALA A 227 -1.32 -14.57 15.11
C ALA A 227 -2.49 -13.68 15.50
N ALA A 228 -2.26 -12.76 16.43
CA ALA A 228 -3.27 -11.82 16.88
C ALA A 228 -3.95 -11.14 15.67
N PRO A 229 -5.28 -10.98 15.65
CA PRO A 229 -5.95 -10.28 14.56
C PRO A 229 -5.51 -8.83 14.49
N LEU A 230 -5.42 -8.29 13.27
CA LEU A 230 -5.25 -6.86 13.05
C LEU A 230 -6.63 -6.21 13.02
N MET A 231 -6.85 -5.22 13.88
CA MET A 231 -8.07 -4.43 13.94
C MET A 231 -7.81 -3.04 13.37
N MET A 232 -8.69 -2.60 12.47
CA MET A 232 -8.70 -1.29 11.85
C MET A 232 -9.95 -0.55 12.29
N LEU A 233 -9.76 0.43 13.17
CA LEU A 233 -10.83 1.26 13.70
C LEU A 233 -10.99 2.47 12.77
N PRO A 234 -12.21 2.72 12.27
CA PRO A 234 -12.49 3.91 11.47
C PRO A 234 -12.27 5.19 12.29
N PRO A 235 -12.05 6.34 11.62
CA PRO A 235 -12.01 7.63 12.31
C PRO A 235 -13.30 7.83 13.12
N ALA A 236 -13.16 8.38 14.34
CA ALA A 236 -14.33 8.76 15.13
C ALA A 236 -15.09 9.86 14.37
N CYS A 237 -16.40 9.64 14.17
CA CYS A 237 -17.30 10.62 13.57
C CYS A 237 -17.43 11.87 14.44
#